data_AF-A0A934S8E7-F1
#
_entry.id   AF-A0A934S8E7-F1
#
_cell.length_a   1.000
_cell.length_b   1.000
_cell.length_c   1.000
_cell.angle_alpha   90.00
_cell.angle_beta   90.00
_cell.angle_gamma   90.00
#
_symmetry.space_group_name_H-M   'P 1'
#
loop_
_entity.id
_entity.type
_entity.pdbx_description
1 polymer ?
#
loop_
_entity_poly.entity_id
_entity_poly.type
_entity_poly.pdbx_seq_one_letter_code
_entity_poly.pdbx_strand_id
1 'polypeptide(L)'
;MTRFRMLPASPWKKLSALAAPLIWAISSTQAAIPGAWETFPTQANADAWQVYDFNDGFDYIPDYNDSESGGKFIEFQHIDDEPLIFYADYLPGDEALIGDYTEANVGAISCEIYIEDLDKFEYTDCTVYADGPAGLTTYYSEAFFYDQFDDDGWWKLTYSFDRPWYYFNDDDEFVQVADNSTFLHDVRRLEFGFYPREGTTAGAYAALDDVKLEPRLEPADLTTGVTDGAFTLSFTKLPAVSYDLEKLSSAEPFSWSTVSGQTGQTAPGTFAFSTPTDQQREIFRVSSEPIYTEIETDP
;
A
#
# COMPACT_ATOMS: atom_id res chain seq x y z
N MET A 1 21.80 2.74 -17.93
CA MET A 1 21.03 3.90 -18.46
C MET A 1 19.64 3.40 -18.76
N THR A 2 18.80 3.37 -17.74
CA THR A 2 17.38 3.04 -17.87
C THR A 2 16.74 4.18 -18.63
N ARG A 3 16.18 3.92 -19.81
CA ARG A 3 15.47 4.92 -20.58
C ARG A 3 14.15 5.16 -19.84
N PHE A 4 14.02 6.33 -19.21
CA PHE A 4 12.72 6.86 -18.82
C PHE A 4 11.87 6.90 -20.08
N ARG A 5 10.84 6.05 -20.17
CA ARG A 5 9.77 6.27 -21.13
C ARG A 5 9.02 7.45 -20.52
N MET A 6 9.25 8.65 -21.05
CA MET A 6 8.36 9.77 -20.75
C MET A 6 6.94 9.24 -20.99
N LEU A 7 6.08 9.41 -19.98
CA LEU A 7 4.65 9.27 -20.16
C LEU A 7 4.30 9.97 -21.49
N PRO A 8 3.59 9.29 -22.42
CA PRO A 8 3.14 9.96 -23.64
C PRO A 8 2.47 11.27 -23.25
N ALA A 9 2.58 12.31 -24.10
CA ALA A 9 1.88 13.56 -23.88
C ALA A 9 0.42 13.25 -23.57
N SER A 10 0.07 13.43 -22.31
CA SER A 10 -0.93 12.62 -21.64
C SER A 10 -2.31 13.25 -21.67
N PRO A 11 -3.36 12.49 -21.35
CA PRO A 11 -4.63 13.07 -20.91
C PRO A 11 -4.50 14.03 -19.71
N TRP A 12 -3.36 14.15 -19.02
CA TRP A 12 -3.13 15.07 -17.88
C TRP A 12 -3.44 16.57 -18.17
N LYS A 13 -3.45 17.03 -19.43
CA LYS A 13 -3.94 18.39 -19.78
C LYS A 13 -5.44 18.59 -19.58
N LYS A 14 -6.23 17.51 -19.52
CA LYS A 14 -7.64 17.55 -19.12
C LYS A 14 -7.81 17.46 -17.60
N LEU A 15 -6.90 16.76 -16.90
CA LEU A 15 -6.94 16.58 -15.45
C LEU A 15 -6.76 17.89 -14.65
N SER A 16 -6.00 18.86 -15.17
CA SER A 16 -5.79 20.14 -14.47
C SER A 16 -7.00 21.10 -14.50
N ALA A 17 -8.09 20.77 -15.22
CA ALA A 17 -9.24 21.67 -15.36
C ALA A 17 -10.51 21.27 -14.59
N LEU A 18 -10.67 20.03 -14.13
CA LEU A 18 -11.91 19.53 -13.52
C LEU A 18 -11.64 18.45 -12.46
N ALA A 19 -11.13 18.86 -11.30
CA ALA A 19 -11.22 18.05 -10.08
C ALA A 19 -11.38 18.99 -8.89
N ALA A 20 -12.56 19.57 -8.77
CA ALA A 20 -13.00 20.20 -7.53
C ALA A 20 -14.48 19.90 -7.29
N PRO A 21 -14.84 18.67 -6.87
CA PRO A 21 -15.89 18.59 -5.88
C PRO A 21 -15.36 19.29 -4.62
N LEU A 22 -16.21 20.07 -3.99
CA LEU A 22 -15.92 20.83 -2.77
C LEU A 22 -15.66 19.83 -1.61
N ILE A 23 -14.45 19.27 -1.55
CA ILE A 23 -14.00 18.39 -0.47
C ILE A 23 -13.80 19.29 0.75
N TRP A 24 -14.55 19.03 1.82
CA TRP A 24 -14.18 19.56 3.13
C TRP A 24 -12.85 18.92 3.50
N ALA A 25 -11.78 19.70 3.39
CA ALA A 25 -10.43 19.30 3.78
C ALA A 25 -10.40 19.07 5.30
N ILE A 26 -10.85 17.89 5.73
CA ILE A 26 -10.61 17.39 7.07
C ILE A 26 -9.16 16.92 7.04
N SER A 27 -8.30 17.58 7.82
CA SER A 27 -6.98 17.05 8.11
C SER A 27 -7.17 15.84 9.02
N SER A 28 -6.64 14.69 8.62
CA SER A 28 -6.66 13.52 9.51
C SER A 28 -5.49 13.70 10.46
N THR A 29 -5.78 14.02 11.72
CA THR A 29 -4.75 14.09 12.77
C THR A 29 -4.47 12.72 13.38
N GLN A 30 -4.98 11.65 12.77
CA GLN A 30 -4.86 10.28 13.25
C GLN A 30 -3.81 9.53 12.44
N ALA A 31 -3.05 8.65 13.10
CA ALA A 31 -2.20 7.70 12.41
C ALA A 31 -3.08 6.68 11.66
N ALA A 32 -2.70 6.35 10.42
CA ALA A 32 -3.37 5.26 9.69
C ALA A 32 -3.29 3.96 10.48
N ILE A 33 -4.21 3.01 10.24
CA ILE A 33 -4.16 1.72 10.93
C ILE A 33 -2.98 0.90 10.33
N PRO A 34 -1.94 0.56 11.12
CA PRO A 34 -0.81 -0.20 10.60
C PRO A 34 -1.27 -1.59 10.15
N GLY A 35 -0.90 -2.02 8.94
CA GLY A 35 -1.33 -3.32 8.41
C GLY A 35 -2.81 -3.40 8.07
N ALA A 36 -3.51 -2.26 7.91
CA ALA A 36 -4.90 -2.25 7.46
C ALA A 36 -5.04 -3.00 6.13
N TRP A 37 -6.11 -3.79 6.01
CA TRP A 37 -6.35 -4.67 4.87
C TRP A 37 -7.83 -4.63 4.47
N GLU A 38 -8.12 -4.12 3.28
CA GLU A 38 -9.45 -4.14 2.68
C GLU A 38 -9.55 -5.32 1.71
N THR A 39 -10.46 -6.25 2.02
CA THR A 39 -10.84 -7.43 1.21
C THR A 39 -12.27 -7.30 0.68
N PHE A 40 -12.89 -6.14 0.91
CA PHE A 40 -14.30 -5.90 0.65
C PHE A 40 -15.19 -6.98 1.28
N PRO A 41 -15.08 -7.25 2.60
CA PRO A 41 -15.76 -8.40 3.21
C PRO A 41 -17.29 -8.24 3.20
N THR A 42 -17.81 -7.03 3.01
CA THR A 42 -19.23 -6.72 2.96
C THR A 42 -19.55 -5.65 1.91
N GLN A 43 -20.83 -5.53 1.54
CA GLN A 43 -21.31 -4.42 0.71
C GLN A 43 -21.02 -3.06 1.36
N ALA A 44 -21.09 -2.95 2.70
CA ALA A 44 -20.82 -1.68 3.38
C ALA A 44 -19.36 -1.23 3.19
N ASN A 45 -18.42 -2.17 3.18
CA ASN A 45 -17.02 -1.87 2.82
C ASN A 45 -16.91 -1.38 1.37
N ALA A 46 -17.58 -2.05 0.43
CA ALA A 46 -17.57 -1.63 -0.97
C ALA A 46 -18.22 -0.23 -1.18
N ASP A 47 -19.34 0.03 -0.51
CA ASP A 47 -20.07 1.30 -0.57
C ASP A 47 -19.29 2.48 0.03
N ALA A 48 -18.29 2.20 0.86
CA ALA A 48 -17.40 3.21 1.44
C ALA A 48 -16.32 3.68 0.45
N TRP A 49 -16.12 2.96 -0.65
CA TRP A 49 -15.25 3.36 -1.75
C TRP A 49 -16.04 4.10 -2.83
N GLN A 50 -15.32 4.89 -3.62
CA GLN A 50 -15.89 5.65 -4.73
C GLN A 50 -15.05 5.45 -5.99
N VAL A 51 -15.69 5.63 -7.14
CA VAL A 51 -15.04 5.62 -8.45
C VAL A 51 -15.35 6.94 -9.15
N TYR A 52 -14.30 7.71 -9.45
CA TYR A 52 -14.44 8.88 -10.31
C TYR A 52 -14.29 8.45 -11.77
N ASP A 53 -15.30 8.73 -12.58
CA ASP A 53 -15.29 8.48 -14.03
C ASP A 53 -14.99 9.76 -14.81
N PHE A 54 -13.85 9.78 -15.52
CA PHE A 54 -13.45 10.93 -16.32
C PHE A 54 -14.30 11.14 -17.58
N ASN A 55 -15.06 10.15 -18.02
CA ASN A 55 -15.91 10.26 -19.19
C ASN A 55 -17.04 11.27 -19.00
N ASP A 56 -17.66 11.28 -17.82
CA ASP A 56 -18.75 12.20 -17.50
C ASP A 56 -18.47 13.14 -16.32
N GLY A 57 -17.38 12.90 -15.60
CA GLY A 57 -16.90 13.71 -14.49
C GLY A 57 -17.70 13.53 -13.20
N PHE A 58 -18.31 12.37 -12.98
CA PHE A 58 -19.08 12.04 -11.77
C PHE A 58 -18.42 10.95 -10.91
N ASP A 59 -18.76 10.97 -9.61
CA ASP A 59 -18.43 9.92 -8.66
C ASP A 59 -19.55 8.88 -8.59
N TYR A 60 -19.16 7.61 -8.55
CA TYR A 60 -20.02 6.45 -8.47
C TYR A 60 -19.65 5.57 -7.27
N ILE A 61 -20.62 4.79 -6.80
CA ILE A 61 -20.33 3.65 -5.93
C ILE A 61 -19.96 2.49 -6.85
N PRO A 62 -18.81 1.82 -6.63
CA PRO A 62 -18.43 0.68 -7.46
C PRO A 62 -19.39 -0.48 -7.28
N ASP A 63 -19.49 -1.34 -8.30
CA ASP A 63 -20.23 -2.59 -8.17
C ASP A 63 -19.47 -3.53 -7.23
N TYR A 64 -20.18 -4.08 -6.24
CA TYR A 64 -19.63 -5.07 -5.33
C TYR A 64 -19.89 -6.48 -5.86
N ASN A 65 -18.81 -7.19 -6.18
CA ASN A 65 -18.88 -8.58 -6.60
C ASN A 65 -18.74 -9.48 -5.37
N ASP A 66 -19.80 -10.21 -5.02
CA ASP A 66 -19.82 -11.18 -3.92
C ASP A 66 -19.97 -12.62 -4.40
N SER A 67 -19.66 -12.89 -5.67
CA SER A 67 -19.89 -14.18 -6.28
C SER A 67 -19.04 -15.27 -5.62
N GLU A 68 -19.68 -16.38 -5.21
CA GLU A 68 -19.04 -17.47 -4.45
C GLU A 68 -17.80 -18.09 -5.13
N SER A 69 -17.61 -17.87 -6.43
CA SER A 69 -16.51 -18.42 -7.23
C SER A 69 -15.35 -17.44 -7.49
N GLY A 70 -15.53 -16.13 -7.26
CA GLY A 70 -14.61 -15.08 -7.72
C GLY A 70 -13.81 -14.38 -6.62
N GLY A 71 -14.16 -14.58 -5.35
CA GLY A 71 -13.71 -13.69 -4.28
C GLY A 71 -14.65 -12.49 -4.14
N LYS A 72 -14.34 -11.62 -3.18
CA LYS A 72 -15.10 -10.39 -2.94
C LYS A 72 -14.25 -9.22 -3.38
N PHE A 73 -14.76 -8.37 -4.25
CA PHE A 73 -13.99 -7.24 -4.78
C PHE A 73 -14.94 -6.14 -5.28
N ILE A 74 -14.37 -4.98 -5.59
CA ILE A 74 -15.10 -3.89 -6.23
C ILE A 74 -14.69 -3.75 -7.70
N GLU A 75 -15.65 -3.45 -8.55
CA GLU A 75 -15.42 -3.27 -9.98
C GLU A 75 -16.22 -2.10 -10.56
N PHE A 76 -15.74 -1.59 -11.68
CA PHE A 76 -16.43 -0.58 -12.47
C PHE A 76 -16.06 -0.72 -13.94
N GLN A 77 -17.03 -0.45 -14.80
CA GLN A 77 -16.85 -0.58 -16.25
C GLN A 77 -16.35 0.75 -16.84
N HIS A 78 -15.28 0.70 -17.64
CA HIS A 78 -14.84 1.86 -18.41
C HIS A 78 -15.90 2.27 -19.44
N ILE A 79 -16.00 3.58 -19.67
CA ILE A 79 -16.70 4.13 -20.83
C ILE A 79 -15.64 4.70 -21.78
N ASP A 80 -15.52 4.09 -22.96
CA ASP A 80 -14.54 4.44 -23.99
C ASP A 80 -13.07 4.40 -23.47
N ASP A 81 -12.29 5.45 -23.72
CA ASP A 81 -10.86 5.54 -23.39
C ASP A 81 -10.55 6.47 -22.21
N GLU A 82 -11.58 6.84 -21.44
CA GLU A 82 -11.42 7.76 -20.32
C GLU A 82 -11.03 7.00 -19.03
N PRO A 83 -10.16 7.58 -18.18
CA PRO A 83 -9.68 6.93 -16.96
C PRO A 83 -10.76 6.71 -15.90
N LEU A 84 -10.53 5.70 -15.06
CA LEU A 84 -11.27 5.48 -13.81
C LEU A 84 -10.32 5.59 -12.62
N ILE A 85 -10.76 6.25 -11.55
CA ILE A 85 -10.00 6.33 -10.29
C ILE A 85 -10.85 5.75 -9.17
N PHE A 86 -10.43 4.62 -8.62
CA PHE A 86 -10.98 4.07 -7.38
C PHE A 86 -10.32 4.78 -6.21
N TYR A 87 -11.10 5.22 -5.23
CA TYR A 87 -10.52 5.89 -4.07
C TYR A 87 -11.23 5.64 -2.76
N ALA A 88 -10.43 5.74 -1.70
CA ALA A 88 -10.82 5.70 -0.31
C ALA A 88 -10.40 7.01 0.36
N ASP A 89 -11.35 7.68 1.03
CA ASP A 89 -11.08 8.83 1.88
C ASP A 89 -11.43 8.51 3.35
N TYR A 90 -12.29 9.30 3.99
CA TYR A 90 -12.66 9.13 5.40
C TYR A 90 -13.75 8.08 5.62
N LEU A 91 -14.38 7.58 4.54
CA LEU A 91 -15.52 6.67 4.63
C LEU A 91 -15.16 5.21 5.01
N PRO A 92 -14.11 4.58 4.45
CA PRO A 92 -13.82 3.17 4.78
C PRO A 92 -13.30 2.98 6.20
N GLY A 93 -13.99 2.15 6.99
CA GLY A 93 -13.52 1.62 8.27
C GLY A 93 -12.94 2.65 9.24
N ASP A 94 -13.61 3.79 9.44
CA ASP A 94 -13.14 4.88 10.31
C ASP A 94 -11.74 5.42 9.93
N GLU A 95 -11.55 5.79 8.67
CA GLU A 95 -10.29 6.35 8.15
C GLU A 95 -9.11 5.35 8.15
N ALA A 96 -9.36 4.04 8.15
CA ALA A 96 -8.32 3.01 8.31
C ALA A 96 -7.16 3.10 7.30
N LEU A 97 -7.46 3.53 6.07
CA LEU A 97 -6.51 3.61 4.95
C LEU A 97 -5.86 4.98 4.77
N ILE A 98 -6.20 5.98 5.59
CA ILE A 98 -5.67 7.35 5.46
C ILE A 98 -5.10 7.81 6.82
N GLY A 99 -4.39 8.94 6.85
CA GLY A 99 -3.76 9.50 8.07
C GLY A 99 -2.23 9.61 7.99
N ASP A 100 -1.57 9.62 9.15
CA ASP A 100 -0.09 9.65 9.23
C ASP A 100 0.49 8.25 8.99
N TYR A 101 0.99 8.03 7.77
CA TYR A 101 1.67 6.81 7.35
C TYR A 101 3.07 6.67 7.96
N THR A 102 3.72 7.77 8.32
CA THR A 102 5.03 7.74 8.96
C THR A 102 4.91 7.25 10.40
N GLU A 103 3.94 7.77 11.16
CA GLU A 103 3.65 7.31 12.53
C GLU A 103 3.18 5.85 12.54
N ALA A 104 2.36 5.46 11.56
CA ALA A 104 1.86 4.10 11.38
C ALA A 104 2.92 3.09 10.87
N ASN A 105 4.15 3.52 10.58
CA ASN A 105 5.21 2.69 10.01
C ASN A 105 4.82 2.04 8.67
N VAL A 106 4.10 2.74 7.80
CA VAL A 106 3.73 2.25 6.47
C VAL A 106 4.90 2.45 5.50
N GLY A 107 5.34 1.36 4.86
CA GLY A 107 6.44 1.34 3.89
C GLY A 107 6.00 1.25 2.43
N ALA A 108 4.79 0.75 2.19
CA ALA A 108 4.20 0.67 0.86
C ALA A 108 2.67 0.58 0.94
N ILE A 109 2.03 0.78 -0.21
CA ILE A 109 0.65 0.35 -0.45
C ILE A 109 0.70 -0.85 -1.39
N SER A 110 -0.07 -1.90 -1.13
CA SER A 110 -0.25 -3.01 -2.08
C SER A 110 -1.73 -3.21 -2.37
N CYS A 111 -2.02 -3.79 -3.53
CA CYS A 111 -3.38 -4.17 -3.92
C CYS A 111 -3.32 -5.28 -4.97
N GLU A 112 -4.45 -5.89 -5.25
CA GLU A 112 -4.69 -6.68 -6.44
C GLU A 112 -5.59 -5.90 -7.39
N ILE A 113 -5.24 -5.89 -8.66
CA ILE A 113 -6.07 -5.31 -9.72
C ILE A 113 -6.46 -6.37 -10.72
N TYR A 114 -7.64 -6.25 -11.32
CA TYR A 114 -8.02 -7.03 -12.48
C TYR A 114 -7.92 -6.15 -13.74
N ILE A 115 -7.21 -6.65 -14.75
CA ILE A 115 -7.14 -6.05 -16.07
C ILE A 115 -7.83 -6.97 -17.06
N GLU A 116 -8.97 -6.54 -17.59
CA GLU A 116 -9.61 -7.15 -18.75
C GLU A 116 -9.05 -6.54 -20.04
N ASP A 117 -8.79 -7.35 -21.07
CA ASP A 117 -8.27 -6.90 -22.37
C ASP A 117 -6.99 -6.05 -22.23
N LEU A 118 -5.89 -6.64 -21.77
CA LEU A 118 -4.62 -5.97 -21.50
C LEU A 118 -4.09 -5.17 -22.69
N ASP A 119 -4.42 -5.57 -23.92
CA ASP A 119 -4.03 -4.85 -25.13
C ASP A 119 -4.73 -3.48 -25.28
N LYS A 120 -5.84 -3.25 -24.57
CA LYS A 120 -6.56 -1.96 -24.48
C LYS A 120 -6.16 -1.12 -23.27
N PHE A 121 -5.38 -1.69 -22.36
CA PHE A 121 -4.86 -1.00 -21.19
C PHE A 121 -3.54 -0.29 -21.52
N GLU A 122 -3.32 0.92 -20.99
CA GLU A 122 -2.03 1.62 -21.13
C GLU A 122 -1.20 1.51 -19.84
N TYR A 123 -1.75 1.92 -18.70
CA TYR A 123 -1.09 1.81 -17.40
C TYR A 123 -2.06 1.93 -16.21
N THR A 124 -1.60 1.51 -15.03
CA THR A 124 -2.21 1.79 -13.73
C THR A 124 -1.20 2.52 -12.86
N ASP A 125 -1.70 3.31 -11.91
CA ASP A 125 -0.88 3.85 -10.83
C ASP A 125 -1.65 3.87 -9.51
N CYS A 126 -0.91 4.22 -8.47
CA CYS A 126 -1.47 4.59 -7.18
C CYS A 126 -1.11 6.04 -6.87
N THR A 127 -2.07 6.78 -6.34
CA THR A 127 -1.89 8.17 -5.96
C THR A 127 -2.37 8.40 -4.53
N VAL A 128 -1.81 9.41 -3.87
CA VAL A 128 -2.27 9.87 -2.56
C VAL A 128 -2.49 11.37 -2.57
N TYR A 129 -3.62 11.82 -2.04
CA TYR A 129 -3.87 13.24 -1.81
C TYR A 129 -3.40 13.59 -0.39
N ALA A 130 -2.43 14.50 -0.28
CA ALA A 130 -1.79 14.81 1.00
C ALA A 130 -1.28 16.25 1.06
N ASP A 131 -1.06 16.75 2.28
CA ASP A 131 -0.30 17.98 2.48
C ASP A 131 1.20 17.66 2.57
N GLY A 132 2.02 18.30 1.73
CA GLY A 132 3.44 17.98 1.62
C GLY A 132 4.27 19.11 1.02
N PRO A 133 5.41 18.81 0.39
CA PRO A 133 6.36 19.84 -0.05
C PRO A 133 5.81 20.76 -1.15
N ALA A 134 4.82 20.30 -1.91
CA ALA A 134 4.12 21.09 -2.92
C ALA A 134 2.81 21.72 -2.40
N GLY A 135 2.60 21.69 -1.08
CA GLY A 135 1.31 21.96 -0.45
C GLY A 135 0.36 20.77 -0.58
N LEU A 136 -0.93 21.07 -0.43
CA LEU A 136 -2.01 20.11 -0.53
C LEU A 136 -2.28 19.74 -2.00
N THR A 137 -1.83 18.56 -2.42
CA THR A 137 -1.92 18.09 -3.80
C THR A 137 -1.90 16.56 -3.88
N THR A 138 -2.06 16.02 -5.09
CA THR A 138 -1.92 14.59 -5.38
C THR A 138 -0.46 14.25 -5.67
N TYR A 139 0.02 13.21 -5.00
CA TYR A 139 1.34 12.61 -5.20
C TYR A 139 1.17 11.27 -5.92
N TYR A 140 1.96 11.06 -6.96
CA TYR A 140 1.86 9.95 -7.90
C TYR A 140 3.01 8.97 -7.71
N SER A 141 2.69 7.69 -7.66
CA SER A 141 3.68 6.62 -7.71
C SER A 141 4.27 6.44 -9.12
N GLU A 142 5.28 5.57 -9.26
CA GLU A 142 5.66 5.07 -10.58
C GLU A 142 4.54 4.18 -11.16
N ALA A 143 4.07 4.50 -12.37
CA ALA A 143 3.05 3.73 -13.06
C ALA A 143 3.54 2.33 -13.51
N PHE A 144 2.61 1.37 -13.51
CA PHE A 144 2.80 0.06 -14.14
C PHE A 144 2.15 0.06 -15.53
N PHE A 145 2.96 -0.05 -16.57
CA PHE A 145 2.50 -0.07 -17.96
C PHE A 145 2.08 -1.48 -18.38
N TYR A 146 1.19 -1.54 -19.38
CA TYR A 146 0.64 -2.79 -19.91
C TYR A 146 1.71 -3.85 -20.29
N ASP A 147 2.88 -3.41 -20.74
CA ASP A 147 3.96 -4.30 -21.21
C ASP A 147 4.74 -4.97 -20.07
N GLN A 148 4.35 -4.69 -18.82
CA GLN A 148 4.85 -5.32 -17.60
C GLN A 148 3.98 -6.48 -17.12
N PHE A 149 2.82 -6.69 -17.75
CA PHE A 149 1.90 -7.79 -17.47
C PHE A 149 2.00 -8.84 -18.58
N ASP A 150 1.95 -10.12 -18.21
CA ASP A 150 2.11 -11.21 -19.18
C ASP A 150 0.79 -11.54 -19.91
N ASP A 151 -0.35 -11.38 -19.22
CA ASP A 151 -1.70 -11.77 -19.67
C ASP A 151 -2.77 -10.94 -18.94
N ASP A 152 -4.01 -10.97 -19.45
CA ASP A 152 -5.20 -10.48 -18.76
C ASP A 152 -5.42 -11.21 -17.43
N GLY A 153 -5.99 -10.54 -16.43
CA GLY A 153 -6.34 -11.16 -15.16
C GLY A 153 -5.95 -10.36 -13.92
N TRP A 154 -5.86 -11.07 -12.80
CA TRP A 154 -5.49 -10.52 -11.50
C TRP A 154 -3.98 -10.35 -11.35
N TRP A 155 -3.55 -9.17 -10.92
CA TRP A 155 -2.16 -8.81 -10.70
C TRP A 155 -1.97 -8.12 -9.37
N LYS A 156 -1.02 -8.63 -8.58
CA LYS A 156 -0.59 -7.98 -7.34
C LYS A 156 0.39 -6.86 -7.64
N LEU A 157 0.07 -5.66 -7.16
CA LEU A 157 0.89 -4.46 -7.28
C LEU A 157 1.40 -4.00 -5.92
N THR A 158 2.54 -3.32 -5.92
CA THR A 158 3.12 -2.74 -4.69
C THR A 158 3.81 -1.43 -5.01
N TYR A 159 3.32 -0.38 -4.38
CA TYR A 159 3.75 1.01 -4.52
C TYR A 159 4.57 1.39 -3.28
N SER A 160 5.87 1.18 -3.36
CA SER A 160 6.79 1.43 -2.24
C SER A 160 7.12 2.91 -2.09
N PHE A 161 7.15 3.40 -0.85
CA PHE A 161 7.62 4.75 -0.52
C PHE A 161 9.14 4.89 -0.53
N ASP A 162 9.89 3.80 -0.75
CA ASP A 162 11.34 3.84 -1.00
C ASP A 162 11.69 4.07 -2.48
N ARG A 163 10.67 4.06 -3.36
CA ARG A 163 10.80 4.42 -4.77
C ARG A 163 10.40 5.88 -5.00
N PRO A 164 10.80 6.50 -6.12
CA PRO A 164 10.37 7.87 -6.43
C PRO A 164 8.85 8.03 -6.46
N TRP A 165 8.36 9.12 -5.85
CA TRP A 165 7.00 9.64 -6.04
C TRP A 165 7.09 11.04 -6.67
N TYR A 166 6.01 11.50 -7.28
CA TYR A 166 5.98 12.71 -8.08
C TYR A 166 4.77 13.59 -7.76
N TYR A 167 4.82 14.86 -8.13
CA TYR A 167 3.67 15.78 -8.12
C TYR A 167 3.71 16.67 -9.38
N PHE A 168 2.58 17.29 -9.73
CA PHE A 168 2.55 18.32 -10.77
C PHE A 168 2.88 19.68 -10.19
N ASN A 169 3.86 20.37 -10.78
CA ASN A 169 4.13 21.78 -10.45
C ASN A 169 3.18 22.73 -11.21
N ASP A 170 3.33 24.04 -10.96
CA ASP A 170 2.54 25.10 -11.60
C ASP A 170 2.68 25.15 -13.14
N ASP A 171 3.69 24.49 -13.71
CA ASP A 171 3.95 24.40 -15.14
C ASP A 171 3.39 23.10 -15.77
N ASP A 172 2.57 22.34 -15.03
CA ASP A 172 2.05 21.01 -15.41
C ASP A 172 3.16 19.97 -15.71
N GLU A 173 4.32 20.10 -15.05
CA GLU A 173 5.42 19.14 -15.16
C GLU A 173 5.48 18.20 -13.96
N PHE A 174 5.78 16.91 -14.22
CA PHE A 174 6.08 15.95 -13.17
C PHE A 174 7.40 16.30 -12.50
N VAL A 175 7.34 16.61 -11.21
CA VAL A 175 8.49 16.85 -10.35
C VAL A 175 8.60 15.72 -9.35
N GLN A 176 9.78 15.10 -9.28
CA GLN A 176 10.06 14.08 -8.28
C GLN A 176 10.12 14.71 -6.88
N VAL A 177 9.46 14.07 -5.91
CA VAL A 177 9.58 14.40 -4.50
C VAL A 177 11.00 14.03 -4.01
N ALA A 178 11.67 14.99 -3.38
CA ALA A 178 13.06 14.79 -2.92
C ALA A 178 13.16 13.80 -1.74
N ASP A 179 12.17 13.83 -0.85
CA ASP A 179 12.04 12.95 0.31
C ASP A 179 10.56 12.60 0.50
N ASN A 180 10.19 11.35 0.25
CA ASN A 180 8.79 10.94 0.25
C ASN A 180 8.16 11.05 1.64
N SER A 181 8.92 10.97 2.74
CA SER A 181 8.32 11.09 4.07
C SER A 181 7.65 12.45 4.29
N THR A 182 7.99 13.46 3.49
CA THR A 182 7.47 14.83 3.63
C THR A 182 5.98 14.98 3.30
N PHE A 183 5.35 14.05 2.57
CA PHE A 183 3.90 14.06 2.29
C PHE A 183 3.13 12.92 2.99
N LEU A 184 3.82 12.06 3.75
CA LEU A 184 3.20 10.88 4.37
C LEU A 184 2.58 11.15 5.75
N HIS A 185 2.63 12.39 6.25
CA HIS A 185 2.16 12.75 7.58
C HIS A 185 0.66 13.09 7.66
N ASP A 186 0.02 13.38 6.53
CA ASP A 186 -1.41 13.72 6.45
C ASP A 186 -1.94 13.26 5.09
N VAL A 187 -1.95 11.94 4.88
CA VAL A 187 -2.62 11.33 3.72
C VAL A 187 -4.11 11.44 3.96
N ARG A 188 -4.84 12.04 3.04
CA ARG A 188 -6.30 12.27 3.16
C ARG A 188 -7.13 11.45 2.19
N ARG A 189 -6.48 10.90 1.17
CA ARG A 189 -7.10 10.00 0.21
C ARG A 189 -6.06 9.07 -0.38
N LEU A 190 -6.45 7.82 -0.55
CA LEU A 190 -5.75 6.79 -1.30
C LEU A 190 -6.51 6.52 -2.59
N GLU A 191 -5.80 6.46 -3.71
CA GLU A 191 -6.39 6.39 -5.06
C GLU A 191 -5.65 5.35 -5.91
N PHE A 192 -6.38 4.66 -6.78
CA PHE A 192 -5.86 3.70 -7.76
C PHE A 192 -6.44 4.02 -9.13
N GLY A 193 -5.56 4.38 -10.07
CA GLY A 193 -5.95 4.78 -11.40
C GLY A 193 -5.85 3.65 -12.43
N PHE A 194 -6.83 3.59 -13.32
CA PHE A 194 -6.88 2.68 -14.46
C PHE A 194 -6.99 3.52 -15.74
N TYR A 195 -5.99 3.39 -16.62
CA TYR A 195 -5.87 4.21 -17.81
C TYR A 195 -5.92 3.35 -19.08
N PRO A 196 -7.06 3.37 -19.79
CA PRO A 196 -7.17 2.76 -21.11
C PRO A 196 -6.26 3.44 -22.14
N ARG A 197 -5.99 2.76 -23.25
CA ARG A 197 -5.36 3.37 -24.42
C ARG A 197 -6.30 4.30 -25.14
N GLU A 198 -5.75 5.38 -25.69
CA GLU A 198 -6.45 6.29 -26.59
C GLU A 198 -7.12 5.52 -27.75
N GLY A 199 -8.40 5.79 -27.98
CA GLY A 199 -9.23 5.15 -29.01
C GLY A 199 -9.85 3.81 -28.61
N THR A 200 -9.73 3.38 -27.35
CA THR A 200 -10.50 2.27 -26.80
C THR A 200 -11.99 2.63 -26.77
N THR A 201 -12.87 1.74 -27.23
CA THR A 201 -14.33 1.97 -27.30
C THR A 201 -15.14 0.85 -26.64
N ALA A 202 -14.49 0.04 -25.80
CA ALA A 202 -15.08 -1.16 -25.20
C ALA A 202 -15.18 -0.97 -23.69
N GLY A 203 -16.28 -1.46 -23.09
CA GLY A 203 -16.48 -1.43 -21.65
C GLY A 203 -15.73 -2.55 -20.94
N ALA A 204 -14.41 -2.45 -20.89
CA ALA A 204 -13.58 -3.32 -20.07
C ALA A 204 -13.83 -3.03 -18.58
N TYR A 205 -13.78 -4.06 -17.75
CA TYR A 205 -13.85 -3.90 -16.30
C TYR A 205 -12.48 -3.57 -15.72
N ALA A 206 -12.45 -2.56 -14.85
CA ALA A 206 -11.40 -2.37 -13.86
C ALA A 206 -11.92 -2.90 -12.53
N ALA A 207 -11.13 -3.75 -11.86
CA ALA A 207 -11.47 -4.21 -10.52
C ALA A 207 -10.29 -4.03 -9.57
N LEU A 208 -10.62 -3.83 -8.30
CA LEU A 208 -9.68 -3.63 -7.20
C LEU A 208 -10.04 -4.57 -6.05
N ASP A 209 -9.04 -5.23 -5.50
CA ASP A 209 -9.15 -6.08 -4.32
C ASP A 209 -7.88 -5.95 -3.46
N ASP A 210 -7.97 -6.49 -2.24
CA ASP A 210 -6.82 -6.87 -1.42
C ASP A 210 -5.87 -5.70 -1.08
N VAL A 211 -6.45 -4.51 -0.90
CA VAL A 211 -5.73 -3.26 -0.63
C VAL A 211 -5.13 -3.29 0.78
N LYS A 212 -3.82 -3.10 0.90
CA LYS A 212 -3.09 -3.19 2.17
C LYS A 212 -2.18 -1.98 2.38
N LEU A 213 -2.14 -1.49 3.61
CA LEU A 213 -1.06 -0.65 4.10
C LEU A 213 0.07 -1.56 4.59
N GLU A 214 1.11 -1.72 3.77
CA GLU A 214 2.22 -2.62 4.06
C GLU A 214 3.15 -1.98 5.10
N PRO A 215 3.35 -2.60 6.28
CA PRO A 215 4.28 -2.07 7.26
C PRO A 215 5.70 -2.13 6.71
N ARG A 216 6.52 -1.13 7.06
CA ARG A 216 7.94 -1.10 6.74
C ARG A 216 8.65 -2.21 7.50
N LEU A 217 9.14 -3.20 6.77
CA LEU A 217 9.92 -4.32 7.29
C LEU A 217 11.41 -4.03 7.15
N GLU A 218 11.98 -3.44 8.18
CA GLU A 218 13.43 -3.31 8.29
C GLU A 218 13.99 -4.41 9.21
N PRO A 219 15.17 -4.96 8.90
CA PRO A 219 15.87 -5.83 9.83
C PRO A 219 16.00 -5.14 11.20
N ALA A 220 15.55 -5.80 12.26
CA ALA A 220 15.56 -5.20 13.58
C ALA A 220 16.99 -4.85 14.03
N ASP A 221 17.19 -3.62 14.48
CA ASP A 221 18.47 -3.19 15.06
C ASP A 221 18.72 -3.91 16.39
N LEU A 222 19.62 -4.90 16.36
CA LEU A 222 19.92 -5.73 17.51
C LEU A 222 20.94 -5.06 18.42
N THR A 223 20.57 -4.87 19.68
CA THR A 223 21.53 -4.63 20.77
C THR A 223 21.89 -5.96 21.40
N THR A 224 23.17 -6.34 21.34
CA THR A 224 23.66 -7.58 21.94
C THR A 224 24.73 -7.33 22.99
N GLY A 225 24.81 -8.19 24.00
CA GLY A 225 25.79 -8.06 25.08
C GLY A 225 26.00 -9.35 25.84
N VAL A 226 26.95 -9.31 26.78
CA VAL A 226 27.14 -10.35 27.80
C VAL A 226 27.14 -9.69 29.16
N THR A 227 26.19 -10.07 30.01
CA THR A 227 26.02 -9.56 31.37
C THR A 227 25.88 -10.73 32.32
N ASP A 228 26.70 -10.80 33.37
CA ASP A 228 26.67 -11.85 34.40
C ASP A 228 26.68 -13.30 33.87
N GLY A 229 27.39 -13.55 32.76
CA GLY A 229 27.49 -14.88 32.15
C GLY A 229 26.27 -15.28 31.31
N ALA A 230 25.43 -14.32 30.93
CA ALA A 230 24.34 -14.53 29.99
C ALA A 230 24.52 -13.67 28.74
N PHE A 231 24.27 -14.25 27.57
CA PHE A 231 24.09 -13.52 26.33
C PHE A 231 22.75 -12.81 26.38
N THR A 232 22.74 -11.52 26.08
CA THR A 232 21.53 -10.71 26.00
C THR A 232 21.35 -10.20 24.58
N LEU A 233 20.10 -10.21 24.10
CA LEU A 233 19.69 -9.62 22.83
C LEU A 233 18.42 -8.81 23.05
N SER A 234 18.35 -7.60 22.49
CA SER A 234 17.16 -6.77 22.51
C SER A 234 16.97 -6.02 21.21
N PHE A 235 15.73 -5.73 20.86
CA PHE A 235 15.37 -4.92 19.69
C PHE A 235 14.03 -4.20 19.91
N THR A 236 13.76 -3.19 19.09
CA THR A 236 12.48 -2.48 19.09
C THR A 236 11.49 -3.19 18.16
N LYS A 237 10.31 -3.51 18.69
CA LYS A 237 9.18 -4.03 17.93
C LYS A 237 8.37 -2.87 17.36
N LEU A 238 8.10 -2.93 16.05
CA LEU A 238 7.32 -1.94 15.32
C LEU A 238 5.83 -2.33 15.28
N PRO A 239 4.92 -1.36 15.06
CA PRO A 239 3.50 -1.63 14.83
C PRO A 239 3.26 -2.55 13.63
N ALA A 240 2.22 -3.39 13.70
CA ALA A 240 1.84 -4.35 12.67
C ALA A 240 2.96 -5.28 12.18
N VAL A 241 3.94 -5.57 13.03
CA VAL A 241 5.00 -6.54 12.74
C VAL A 241 5.05 -7.58 13.85
N SER A 242 5.02 -8.85 13.45
CA SER A 242 5.29 -9.99 14.31
C SER A 242 6.77 -10.34 14.23
N TYR A 243 7.39 -10.63 15.38
CA TYR A 243 8.79 -11.03 15.44
C TYR A 243 8.96 -12.41 16.07
N ASP A 244 9.82 -13.23 15.48
CA ASP A 244 10.29 -14.46 16.09
C ASP A 244 11.80 -14.39 16.36
N LEU A 245 12.20 -14.85 17.53
CA LEU A 245 13.61 -15.15 17.80
C LEU A 245 13.89 -16.58 17.36
N GLU A 246 14.82 -16.74 16.42
CA GLU A 246 15.21 -18.04 15.90
C GLU A 246 16.65 -18.36 16.27
N LYS A 247 16.92 -19.65 16.43
CA LYS A 247 18.23 -20.22 16.72
C LYS A 247 18.61 -21.22 15.65
N LEU A 248 19.86 -21.17 15.20
CA LEU A 248 20.40 -22.15 14.27
C LEU A 248 20.70 -23.47 15.00
N SER A 249 20.27 -24.59 14.44
CA SER A 249 20.66 -25.91 14.94
C SER A 249 22.18 -26.07 14.82
N SER A 250 22.81 -26.69 15.83
CA SER A 250 24.24 -27.01 15.80
C SER A 250 24.54 -28.34 15.10
N ALA A 251 23.49 -29.09 14.72
CA ALA A 251 23.58 -30.40 14.07
C ALA A 251 23.08 -30.32 12.62
N GLU A 252 23.80 -30.99 11.72
CA GLU A 252 23.43 -31.11 10.30
C GLU A 252 22.16 -31.97 10.11
N PRO A 253 21.25 -31.60 9.21
CA PRO A 253 21.27 -30.39 8.39
C PRO A 253 21.02 -29.12 9.24
N PHE A 254 21.82 -28.08 9.00
CA PHE A 254 21.60 -26.79 9.66
C PHE A 254 20.20 -26.25 9.33
N SER A 255 19.42 -25.95 10.38
CA SER A 255 18.05 -25.47 10.26
C SER A 255 17.78 -24.41 11.32
N TRP A 256 16.96 -23.42 10.96
CA TRP A 256 16.44 -22.47 11.94
C TRP A 256 15.23 -23.06 12.65
N SER A 257 15.14 -22.81 13.94
CA SER A 257 13.97 -23.12 14.74
C SER A 257 13.69 -21.96 15.68
N THR A 258 12.41 -21.68 15.92
CA THR A 258 12.01 -20.67 16.89
C THR A 258 12.48 -21.05 18.30
N VAL A 259 12.95 -20.06 19.04
CA VAL A 259 13.28 -20.23 20.45
C VAL A 259 11.97 -20.33 21.21
N SER A 260 11.84 -21.36 22.06
CA SER A 260 10.61 -21.65 22.79
C SER A 260 10.08 -20.41 23.54
N GLY A 261 8.82 -20.06 23.27
CA GLY A 261 8.14 -18.92 23.87
C GLY A 261 8.54 -17.54 23.31
N GLN A 262 9.38 -17.50 22.26
CA GLN A 262 9.85 -16.28 21.60
C GLN A 262 9.33 -16.17 20.16
N THR A 263 8.08 -16.60 19.96
CA THR A 263 7.36 -16.56 18.69
C THR A 263 6.21 -15.57 18.78
N GLY A 264 5.83 -14.92 17.68
CA GLY A 264 4.65 -14.08 17.58
C GLY A 264 4.74 -12.84 18.46
N GLN A 265 5.90 -12.22 18.59
CA GLN A 265 6.06 -11.03 19.42
C GLN A 265 5.49 -9.81 18.67
N THR A 266 4.30 -9.32 19.05
CA THR A 266 3.57 -8.32 18.24
C THR A 266 3.37 -6.94 18.88
N ALA A 267 3.35 -6.85 20.23
CA ALA A 267 3.10 -5.57 20.90
C ALA A 267 4.29 -4.61 20.71
N PRO A 268 4.09 -3.34 20.27
CA PRO A 268 5.17 -2.37 20.11
C PRO A 268 5.99 -2.17 21.39
N GLY A 269 7.25 -1.78 21.23
CA GLY A 269 8.18 -1.52 22.33
C GLY A 269 9.38 -2.46 22.35
N THR A 270 10.14 -2.46 23.44
CA THR A 270 11.40 -3.22 23.50
C THR A 270 11.18 -4.69 23.82
N PHE A 271 11.66 -5.57 22.95
CA PHE A 271 11.86 -6.99 23.27
C PHE A 271 13.24 -7.18 23.90
N ALA A 272 13.32 -8.06 24.90
CA ALA A 272 14.59 -8.46 25.51
C ALA A 272 14.61 -9.97 25.77
N PHE A 273 15.72 -10.59 25.38
CA PHE A 273 16.00 -12.01 25.57
C PHE A 273 17.35 -12.18 26.28
N SER A 274 17.44 -13.20 27.12
CA SER A 274 18.67 -13.59 27.79
C SER A 274 18.78 -15.11 27.86
N THR A 275 19.97 -15.63 27.57
CA THR A 275 20.30 -17.06 27.70
C THR A 275 21.69 -17.21 28.30
N PRO A 276 21.94 -18.21 29.16
CA PRO A 276 23.28 -18.48 29.68
C PRO A 276 24.30 -18.66 28.55
N THR A 277 25.52 -18.12 28.70
CA THR A 277 26.64 -18.48 27.83
C THR A 277 27.23 -19.80 28.31
N ASP A 278 26.64 -20.92 27.93
CA ASP A 278 27.35 -22.19 28.02
C ASP A 278 28.47 -22.24 26.95
N GLN A 279 29.33 -23.26 27.00
CA GLN A 279 30.52 -23.30 26.14
C GLN A 279 30.22 -23.57 24.65
N GLN A 280 28.96 -23.66 24.23
CA GLN A 280 28.61 -23.87 22.82
C GLN A 280 28.46 -22.55 22.06
N ARG A 281 28.89 -22.56 20.80
CA ARG A 281 28.65 -21.44 19.89
C ARG A 281 27.22 -21.52 19.40
N GLU A 282 26.42 -20.53 19.74
CA GLU A 282 25.03 -20.41 19.32
C GLU A 282 24.88 -19.22 18.36
N ILE A 283 23.99 -19.34 17.38
CA ILE A 283 23.68 -18.28 16.42
C ILE A 283 22.19 -18.00 16.51
N PHE A 284 21.85 -16.73 16.71
CA PHE A 284 20.49 -16.23 16.77
C PHE A 284 20.21 -15.28 15.61
N ARG A 285 18.96 -15.22 15.17
CA ARG A 285 18.43 -14.17 14.29
C ARG A 285 17.03 -13.79 14.74
N VAL A 286 16.58 -12.62 14.29
CA VAL A 286 15.19 -12.19 14.44
C VAL A 286 14.58 -12.22 13.04
N SER A 287 13.48 -12.95 12.88
CA SER A 287 12.62 -12.84 11.70
C SER A 287 11.46 -11.90 12.00
N SER A 288 10.99 -11.20 10.97
CA SER A 288 9.86 -10.29 11.05
C SER A 288 8.88 -10.57 9.92
N GLU A 289 7.60 -10.50 10.24
CA GLU A 289 6.48 -10.70 9.30
C GLU A 289 5.40 -9.64 9.54
N PRO A 290 4.72 -9.16 8.48
CA PRO A 290 3.65 -8.19 8.64
C PRO A 290 2.43 -8.85 9.32
N ILE A 291 1.67 -8.07 10.07
CA ILE A 291 0.39 -8.45 10.65
C ILE A 291 -0.68 -7.61 9.95
N TYR A 292 -1.63 -8.27 9.31
CA TYR A 292 -2.75 -7.58 8.68
C TYR A 292 -4.00 -7.63 9.55
N THR A 293 -4.73 -6.53 9.57
CA THR A 293 -6.04 -6.42 10.21
C THR A 293 -7.07 -6.08 9.14
N GLU A 294 -8.03 -6.99 8.94
CA GLU A 294 -9.13 -6.75 7.99
C GLU A 294 -9.96 -5.55 8.44
N ILE A 295 -10.28 -4.66 7.51
CA ILE A 295 -11.09 -3.47 7.76
C ILE A 295 -12.56 -3.88 7.80
N GLU A 296 -13.24 -3.53 8.89
CA GLU A 296 -14.69 -3.68 9.01
C GLU A 296 -15.32 -2.29 8.92
N THR A 297 -16.28 -2.11 8.01
CA THR A 297 -17.09 -0.89 7.93
C THR A 297 -18.47 -1.16 8.55
N ASP A 298 -18.85 -0.36 9.54
CA ASP A 298 -20.16 -0.47 10.18
C ASP A 298 -21.29 -0.17 9.16
N PRO A 299 -22.39 -0.96 9.15
CA PRO A 299 -23.50 -0.82 8.20
C PRO A 299 -24.45 0.36 8.48
#